data_AF-A0A095ZG92-F1
#
_entry.id   AF-A0A095ZG92-F1
#
_cell.length_a   1.000
_cell.length_b   1.000
_cell.length_c   1.000
_cell.angle_alpha   90.00
_cell.angle_beta   90.00
_cell.angle_gamma   90.00
#
_symmetry.space_group_name_H-M   'P 1'
#
loop_
_entity.id
_entity.type
_entity.pdbx_description
1 polymer ?
#
loop_
_entity_poly.entity_id
_entity_poly.type
_entity_poly.pdbx_seq_one_letter_code
_entity_poly.pdbx_strand_id
1 'polypeptide(L)'
;METELYKTRGLAKCVKAAYELFCGNLKTIIRLTWMPALLLGVCAAAGQLLASSEVFANMVGGHTPKLLTIAPIGIILAIAILTGVTWLGARMATLLNDATFKTNLARMAKLVGLITVIAIALAITLLAIGSMPLIAPDTIVTPQKVWLAMALPTLVAMVACVVLLPIAYTMMKYCIETETKLGAIFGKPYRQGWRYWAFLFTLSLLVSIIMGIIAAVIKMPIVITVMADAISLQGQAMGDESGLPTYFSAIVVLANIIGAFVWCYVATWGLLVFYYAYGSIEAKLKLKDSSEN
;
A
#
# COMPACT_ATOMS: atom_id res chain seq x y z
N MET A 1 -15.64 -20.71 0.92
CA MET A 1 -16.28 -19.45 1.34
C MET A 1 -17.35 -19.19 0.32
N GLU A 2 -18.63 -19.14 0.69
CA GLU A 2 -19.68 -18.88 -0.31
C GLU A 2 -19.63 -17.41 -0.73
N THR A 3 -19.52 -17.16 -2.03
CA THR A 3 -19.43 -15.82 -2.58
C THR A 3 -20.43 -15.65 -3.73
N GLU A 4 -21.44 -14.81 -3.53
CA GLU A 4 -22.29 -14.38 -4.62
C GLU A 4 -21.58 -13.28 -5.45
N LEU A 5 -20.46 -13.60 -6.08
CA LEU A 5 -19.58 -12.60 -6.67
C LEU A 5 -20.23 -11.81 -7.83
N TYR A 6 -20.80 -12.52 -8.80
CA TYR A 6 -21.31 -11.92 -10.04
C TYR A 6 -22.74 -11.39 -9.90
N LYS A 7 -22.88 -10.23 -9.26
CA LYS A 7 -24.15 -9.47 -9.20
C LYS A 7 -23.91 -8.00 -9.46
N THR A 8 -24.84 -7.35 -10.15
CA THR A 8 -24.80 -5.89 -10.35
C THR A 8 -25.02 -5.19 -9.01
N ARG A 9 -23.99 -4.47 -8.56
CA ARG A 9 -23.98 -3.76 -7.28
C ARG A 9 -23.64 -2.28 -7.47
N GLY A 10 -24.33 -1.44 -6.71
CA GLY A 10 -23.90 -0.06 -6.46
C GLY A 10 -22.78 -0.01 -5.41
N LEU A 11 -22.25 1.20 -5.15
CA LEU A 11 -21.12 1.42 -4.24
C LEU A 11 -21.37 0.87 -2.84
N ALA A 12 -22.46 1.30 -2.19
CA ALA A 12 -22.83 0.88 -0.83
C ALA A 12 -23.04 -0.64 -0.73
N LYS A 13 -23.58 -1.27 -1.77
CA LYS A 13 -23.77 -2.73 -1.80
C LYS A 13 -22.45 -3.50 -1.91
N CYS A 14 -21.44 -2.96 -2.61
CA CYS A 14 -20.10 -3.56 -2.64
C CYS A 14 -19.42 -3.47 -1.27
N VAL A 15 -19.49 -2.30 -0.63
CA VAL A 15 -18.93 -2.06 0.70
C VAL A 15 -19.60 -2.95 1.75
N LYS A 16 -20.94 -3.02 1.73
CA LYS A 16 -21.71 -3.87 2.64
C LYS A 16 -21.38 -5.35 2.45
N ALA A 17 -21.36 -5.85 1.22
CA ALA A 17 -21.02 -7.24 0.95
C ALA A 17 -19.59 -7.60 1.39
N ALA A 18 -18.62 -6.70 1.18
CA ALA A 18 -17.26 -6.88 1.65
C ALA A 18 -17.18 -6.95 3.18
N TYR A 19 -17.93 -6.10 3.88
CA TYR A 19 -18.02 -6.10 5.34
C TYR A 19 -18.65 -7.39 5.87
N GLU A 20 -19.79 -7.81 5.31
CA GLU A 20 -20.47 -9.06 5.69
C GLU A 20 -19.59 -10.28 5.45
N LEU A 21 -18.89 -10.33 4.32
CA LEU A 21 -17.95 -11.40 4.00
C LEU A 21 -16.79 -11.45 4.99
N PHE A 22 -16.22 -10.28 5.31
CA PHE A 22 -15.13 -10.14 6.27
C PHE A 22 -15.54 -10.58 7.68
N CYS A 23 -16.63 -10.02 8.21
CA CYS A 23 -17.10 -10.32 9.57
C CYS A 23 -17.62 -11.75 9.71
N GLY A 24 -18.36 -12.25 8.71
CA GLY A 24 -18.87 -13.63 8.71
C GLY A 24 -17.77 -14.69 8.67
N ASN A 25 -16.56 -14.33 8.24
CA ASN A 25 -15.43 -15.27 8.09
C ASN A 25 -14.18 -14.82 8.86
N LEU A 26 -14.32 -13.92 9.84
CA LEU A 26 -13.21 -13.28 10.52
C LEU A 26 -12.21 -14.29 11.11
N LYS A 27 -12.72 -15.33 11.77
CA LYS A 27 -11.90 -16.41 12.35
C LYS A 27 -11.05 -17.12 11.31
N THR A 28 -11.63 -17.43 10.14
CA THR A 28 -10.95 -18.12 9.05
C THR A 28 -9.88 -17.23 8.42
N ILE A 29 -10.21 -15.96 8.18
CA ILE A 29 -9.28 -14.96 7.64
C ILE A 29 -8.08 -14.84 8.59
N ILE A 30 -8.30 -14.51 9.87
CA ILE A 30 -7.23 -14.35 10.86
C ILE A 30 -6.38 -15.62 10.95
N ARG A 31 -7.00 -16.80 11.08
CA ARG A 31 -6.27 -18.07 11.21
C ARG A 31 -5.31 -18.33 10.05
N LEU A 32 -5.66 -17.90 8.83
CA LEU A 32 -4.83 -18.12 7.65
C LEU A 32 -3.82 -16.99 7.38
N THR A 33 -4.06 -15.79 7.89
CA THR A 33 -3.27 -14.58 7.55
C THR A 33 -2.51 -13.96 8.72
N TRP A 34 -2.66 -14.45 9.96
CA TRP A 34 -1.98 -13.83 11.12
C TRP A 34 -0.45 -13.87 11.02
N MET A 35 0.15 -14.95 10.49
CA MET A 35 1.61 -15.04 10.33
C MET A 35 2.16 -13.99 9.35
N PRO A 36 1.65 -13.86 8.10
CA PRO A 36 2.10 -12.80 7.21
C PRO A 36 1.77 -11.40 7.75
N ALA A 37 0.64 -11.22 8.45
CA ALA A 37 0.32 -9.94 9.11
C ALA A 37 1.33 -9.60 10.22
N LEU A 38 1.75 -10.59 11.01
CA LEU A 38 2.77 -10.42 12.05
C LEU A 38 4.14 -10.10 11.45
N LEU A 39 4.53 -10.80 10.38
CA LEU A 39 5.76 -10.49 9.64
C LEU A 39 5.78 -9.03 9.17
N LEU A 40 4.68 -8.56 8.58
CA LEU A 40 4.54 -7.16 8.16
C LEU A 40 4.58 -6.20 9.36
N GLY A 41 4.02 -6.59 10.51
CA GLY A 41 4.12 -5.84 11.75
C GLY A 41 5.56 -5.67 12.24
N VAL A 42 6.31 -6.77 12.29
CA VAL A 42 7.75 -6.77 12.65
C VAL A 42 8.55 -5.93 11.65
N CYS A 43 8.26 -6.05 10.36
CA CYS A 43 8.92 -5.25 9.33
C CYS A 43 8.61 -3.74 9.50
N ALA A 44 7.37 -3.38 9.84
CA ALA A 44 7.02 -1.98 10.09
C ALA A 44 7.78 -1.40 11.29
N ALA A 45 7.91 -2.17 12.37
CA ALA A 45 8.70 -1.76 13.54
C ALA A 45 10.20 -1.64 13.21
N ALA A 46 10.78 -2.60 12.50
CA ALA A 46 12.17 -2.53 12.05
C ALA A 46 12.40 -1.33 11.12
N GLY A 47 11.47 -1.06 10.21
CA GLY A 47 11.52 0.11 9.33
C GLY A 47 11.48 1.43 10.09
N GLN A 48 10.64 1.53 11.13
CA GLN A 48 10.58 2.72 11.98
C GLN A 48 11.90 2.94 12.74
N LEU A 49 12.54 1.88 13.23
CA LEU A 49 13.85 1.99 13.89
C LEU A 49 14.94 2.44 12.91
N LEU A 50 14.93 1.94 11.67
CA LEU A 50 15.86 2.40 10.62
C LEU A 50 15.61 3.84 10.19
N ALA A 51 14.35 4.28 10.22
CA ALA A 51 13.94 5.64 9.87
C ALA A 51 14.03 6.63 11.05
N SER A 52 14.53 6.19 12.21
CA SER A 52 14.68 7.06 13.38
C SER A 52 15.55 8.28 13.07
N SER A 53 15.23 9.38 13.74
CA SER A 53 15.78 10.71 13.52
C SER A 53 17.31 10.75 13.64
N GLU A 54 17.88 9.99 14.58
CA GLU A 54 19.33 9.81 14.73
C GLU A 54 19.97 9.15 13.50
N VAL A 55 19.36 8.10 12.96
CA VAL A 55 19.88 7.37 11.80
C VAL A 55 19.79 8.24 10.55
N PHE A 56 18.68 8.97 10.38
CA PHE A 56 18.48 9.90 9.27
C PHE A 56 19.41 11.13 9.33
N ALA A 57 19.56 11.76 10.50
CA ALA A 57 20.46 12.90 10.70
C ALA A 57 21.93 12.53 10.38
N ASN A 58 22.34 11.33 10.79
CA ASN A 58 23.67 10.79 10.48
C ASN A 58 23.87 10.46 8.98
N MET A 59 22.80 10.13 8.23
CA MET A 59 22.87 9.94 6.78
C MET A 59 23.07 11.25 6.02
N VAL A 60 22.41 12.33 6.45
CA VAL A 60 22.50 13.66 5.80
C VAL A 60 23.80 14.37 6.18
N GLY A 61 24.32 14.15 7.38
CA GLY A 61 25.56 14.76 7.89
C GLY A 61 26.89 14.23 7.32
N GLY A 62 26.89 13.59 6.15
CA GLY A 62 28.13 13.26 5.42
C GLY A 62 28.97 12.10 5.96
N HIS A 63 28.48 11.31 6.91
CA HIS A 63 29.20 10.14 7.43
C HIS A 63 29.02 8.93 6.47
N THR A 64 29.72 8.99 5.34
CA THR A 64 29.78 7.99 4.26
C THR A 64 29.98 6.52 4.68
N PRO A 65 30.67 6.13 5.76
CA PRO A 65 30.81 4.71 6.12
C PRO A 65 29.52 4.03 6.62
N LYS A 66 28.46 4.77 6.98
CA LYS A 66 27.19 4.17 7.45
C LYS A 66 26.19 3.86 6.32
N LEU A 67 26.32 4.46 5.14
CA LEU A 67 25.40 4.18 4.03
C LEU A 67 25.55 2.73 3.52
N LEU A 68 26.79 2.22 3.49
CA LEU A 68 27.11 0.84 3.11
C LEU A 68 26.64 -0.21 4.13
N THR A 69 26.41 0.17 5.39
CA THR A 69 25.90 -0.75 6.44
C THR A 69 24.38 -0.73 6.56
N ILE A 70 23.72 0.41 6.28
CA ILE A 70 22.27 0.56 6.37
C ILE A 70 21.57 0.07 5.10
N ALA A 71 22.16 0.28 3.91
CA ALA A 71 21.56 -0.12 2.64
C ALA A 71 21.24 -1.64 2.55
N PRO A 72 22.14 -2.56 2.94
CA PRO A 72 21.83 -4.00 2.96
C PRO A 72 20.65 -4.35 3.86
N ILE A 73 20.55 -3.71 5.03
CA ILE A 73 19.45 -3.94 5.97
C ILE A 73 18.12 -3.45 5.37
N GLY A 74 18.13 -2.28 4.71
CA GLY A 74 16.98 -1.77 3.98
C GLY A 74 16.52 -2.71 2.86
N ILE A 75 17.45 -3.31 2.12
CA ILE A 75 17.13 -4.29 1.06
C ILE A 75 16.51 -5.56 1.66
N ILE A 76 17.10 -6.11 2.73
CA ILE A 76 16.55 -7.28 3.42
C ILE A 76 15.13 -7.00 3.92
N LEU A 77 14.93 -5.82 4.51
CA LEU A 77 13.62 -5.40 4.99
C LEU A 77 12.61 -5.26 3.85
N ALA A 78 13.00 -4.65 2.72
CA ALA A 78 12.15 -4.56 1.54
C ALA A 78 11.74 -5.96 1.03
N ILE A 79 12.68 -6.90 0.95
CA ILE A 79 12.40 -8.29 0.55
C ILE A 79 11.42 -8.95 1.54
N ALA A 80 11.60 -8.74 2.85
CA ALA A 80 10.71 -9.28 3.87
C ALA A 80 9.29 -8.71 3.77
N ILE A 81 9.15 -7.40 3.50
CA ILE A 81 7.86 -6.76 3.25
C ILE A 81 7.19 -7.34 2.01
N LEU A 82 7.92 -7.43 0.88
CA LEU A 82 7.40 -8.00 -0.37
C LEU A 82 6.96 -9.45 -0.18
N THR A 83 7.71 -10.22 0.60
CA THR A 83 7.35 -11.60 0.97
C THR A 83 6.07 -11.63 1.81
N GLY A 84 5.96 -10.78 2.83
CA GLY A 84 4.77 -10.68 3.67
C GLY A 84 3.51 -10.29 2.90
N VAL A 85 3.60 -9.28 2.03
CA VAL A 85 2.49 -8.84 1.16
C VAL A 85 2.09 -9.96 0.20
N THR A 86 3.07 -10.61 -0.43
CA THR A 86 2.83 -11.73 -1.36
C THR A 86 2.14 -12.89 -0.65
N TRP A 87 2.60 -13.23 0.55
CA TRP A 87 2.03 -14.32 1.34
C TRP A 87 0.60 -14.01 1.81
N LEU A 88 0.36 -12.80 2.34
CA LEU A 88 -0.97 -12.34 2.73
C LEU A 88 -1.94 -12.38 1.55
N GLY A 89 -1.56 -11.79 0.42
CA GLY A 89 -2.37 -11.76 -0.79
C GLY A 89 -2.68 -13.15 -1.33
N ALA A 90 -1.69 -14.06 -1.33
CA ALA A 90 -1.88 -15.44 -1.79
C ALA A 90 -2.87 -16.23 -0.91
N ARG A 91 -2.82 -16.04 0.42
CA ARG A 91 -3.79 -16.63 1.35
C ARG A 91 -5.19 -16.10 1.11
N MET A 92 -5.33 -14.79 0.89
CA MET A 92 -6.61 -14.18 0.53
C MET A 92 -7.14 -14.69 -0.81
N ALA A 93 -6.30 -14.78 -1.83
CA ALA A 93 -6.71 -15.33 -3.12
C ALA A 93 -7.22 -16.76 -3.01
N THR A 94 -6.56 -17.63 -2.22
CA THR A 94 -7.01 -19.02 -1.98
C THR A 94 -8.34 -19.10 -1.22
N LEU A 95 -8.75 -18.05 -0.51
CA LEU A 95 -10.09 -17.99 0.09
C LEU A 95 -11.18 -17.58 -0.91
N LEU A 96 -10.80 -16.90 -1.98
CA LEU A 96 -11.71 -16.23 -2.92
C LEU A 96 -11.82 -16.94 -4.27
N ASN A 97 -10.90 -17.84 -4.59
CA ASN A 97 -10.88 -18.65 -5.80
C ASN A 97 -10.62 -20.12 -5.47
N ASP A 98 -10.87 -21.01 -6.45
CA ASP A 98 -10.72 -22.47 -6.27
C ASP A 98 -9.27 -22.95 -6.45
N ALA A 99 -8.30 -22.05 -6.61
CA ALA A 99 -6.92 -22.41 -6.88
C ALA A 99 -6.13 -22.71 -5.60
N THR A 100 -5.17 -23.62 -5.72
CA THR A 100 -4.28 -23.98 -4.61
C THR A 100 -3.43 -22.80 -4.16
N PHE A 101 -3.00 -22.83 -2.89
CA PHE A 101 -2.09 -21.81 -2.33
C PHE A 101 -0.81 -21.65 -3.15
N LYS A 102 -0.23 -22.75 -3.66
CA LYS A 102 1.00 -22.70 -4.48
C LYS A 102 0.78 -21.92 -5.77
N THR A 103 -0.35 -22.15 -6.44
CA THR A 103 -0.72 -21.41 -7.66
C THR A 103 -0.92 -19.92 -7.36
N ASN A 104 -1.69 -19.61 -6.32
CA ASN A 104 -1.95 -18.23 -5.93
C ASN A 104 -0.70 -17.51 -5.43
N LEU A 105 0.23 -18.21 -4.76
CA LEU A 105 1.51 -17.64 -4.33
C LEU A 105 2.37 -17.22 -5.52
N ALA A 106 2.50 -18.08 -6.53
CA ALA A 106 3.26 -17.76 -7.74
C ALA A 106 2.63 -16.60 -8.53
N ARG A 107 1.29 -16.54 -8.60
CA ARG A 107 0.57 -15.43 -9.24
C ARG A 107 0.74 -14.13 -8.46
N MET A 108 0.57 -14.18 -7.13
CA MET A 108 0.70 -13.01 -6.27
C MET A 108 2.13 -12.47 -6.28
N ALA A 109 3.16 -13.33 -6.33
CA ALA A 109 4.54 -12.91 -6.46
C ALA A 109 4.80 -12.13 -7.77
N LYS A 110 4.24 -12.62 -8.89
CA LYS A 110 4.31 -11.91 -10.18
C LYS A 110 3.60 -10.55 -10.13
N LEU A 111 2.43 -10.51 -9.50
CA LEU A 111 1.64 -9.28 -9.36
C LEU A 111 2.36 -8.25 -8.48
N VAL A 112 2.83 -8.66 -7.30
CA VAL A 112 3.60 -7.81 -6.38
C VAL A 112 4.89 -7.33 -7.04
N GLY A 113 5.59 -8.20 -7.78
CA GLY A 113 6.77 -7.83 -8.56
C GLY A 113 6.46 -6.75 -9.60
N LEU A 114 5.39 -6.91 -10.37
CA LEU A 114 4.94 -5.90 -11.35
C LEU A 114 4.60 -4.56 -10.67
N ILE A 115 3.84 -4.58 -9.57
CA ILE A 115 3.49 -3.37 -8.80
C ILE A 115 4.75 -2.68 -8.29
N THR A 116 5.72 -3.46 -7.80
CA THR A 116 6.98 -2.94 -7.28
C THR A 116 7.78 -2.24 -8.37
N VAL A 117 7.88 -2.83 -9.57
CA VAL A 117 8.54 -2.21 -10.72
C VAL A 117 7.86 -0.89 -11.11
N ILE A 118 6.52 -0.87 -11.15
CA ILE A 118 5.76 0.35 -11.46
C ILE A 118 5.99 1.42 -10.40
N ALA A 119 5.96 1.05 -9.11
CA ALA A 119 6.17 1.96 -8.00
C ALA A 119 7.59 2.55 -8.00
N ILE A 120 8.62 1.74 -8.27
CA ILE A 120 10.01 2.20 -8.39
C ILE A 120 10.16 3.14 -9.59
N ALA A 121 9.62 2.79 -10.76
CA ALA A 121 9.68 3.62 -11.94
C ALA A 121 9.00 4.99 -11.71
N LEU A 122 7.84 4.98 -11.06
CA LEU A 122 7.13 6.20 -10.67
C LEU A 122 7.95 7.03 -9.68
N ALA A 123 8.51 6.41 -8.64
CA ALA A 123 9.34 7.12 -7.65
C ALA A 123 10.56 7.77 -8.31
N ILE A 124 11.27 7.07 -9.20
CA ILE A 124 12.40 7.62 -9.96
C ILE A 124 11.96 8.80 -10.83
N THR A 125 10.81 8.68 -11.50
CA THR A 125 10.26 9.75 -12.33
C THR A 125 9.89 10.99 -11.51
N LEU A 126 9.25 10.79 -10.36
CA LEU A 126 8.90 11.88 -9.44
C LEU A 126 10.15 12.59 -8.90
N LEU A 127 11.19 11.82 -8.52
CA LEU A 127 12.48 12.35 -8.08
C LEU A 127 13.19 13.14 -9.19
N ALA A 128 13.21 12.61 -10.42
CA ALA A 128 13.82 13.27 -11.57
C ALA A 128 13.11 14.59 -11.92
N ILE A 129 11.78 14.59 -11.92
CA ILE A 129 10.98 15.80 -12.19
C ILE A 129 11.13 16.83 -11.07
N GLY A 130 11.19 16.38 -9.81
CA GLY A 130 11.37 17.27 -8.66
C GLY A 130 12.76 17.91 -8.61
N SER A 131 13.78 17.24 -9.13
CA SER A 131 15.15 17.76 -9.14
C SER A 131 15.46 18.69 -10.32
N MET A 132 14.72 18.59 -11.44
CA MET A 132 14.93 19.41 -12.64
C MET A 132 14.99 20.93 -12.36
N PRO A 133 14.07 21.55 -11.61
CA PRO A 133 14.12 23.00 -11.33
C PRO A 133 15.31 23.43 -10.47
N LEU A 134 15.92 22.49 -9.73
CA LEU A 134 17.00 22.76 -8.78
C LEU A 134 18.39 22.57 -9.39
N ILE A 135 18.52 21.84 -10.50
CA ILE A 135 19.79 21.55 -11.20
C ILE A 135 20.03 22.53 -12.38
N ALA A 136 19.10 23.46 -12.61
CA ALA A 136 19.24 24.47 -13.66
C ALA A 136 20.52 25.34 -13.47
N PRO A 137 21.16 25.82 -14.57
CA PRO A 137 22.50 26.40 -14.55
C PRO A 137 22.68 27.61 -13.62
N ASP A 138 21.61 28.32 -13.30
CA ASP A 138 21.65 29.42 -12.34
C ASP A 138 21.81 28.88 -10.91
N THR A 139 22.98 29.10 -10.31
CA THR A 139 23.40 28.59 -8.99
C THR A 139 22.55 29.06 -7.81
N ILE A 140 21.64 30.02 -8.02
CA ILE A 140 20.76 30.55 -6.97
C ILE A 140 19.47 29.73 -6.94
N VAL A 141 19.25 29.04 -5.81
CA VAL A 141 17.97 28.41 -5.47
C VAL A 141 17.01 29.52 -5.03
N THR A 142 16.01 29.81 -5.87
CA THR A 142 14.96 30.79 -5.56
C THR A 142 13.73 30.08 -4.97
N PRO A 143 12.89 30.78 -4.19
CA PRO A 143 11.63 30.21 -3.69
C PRO A 143 10.75 29.63 -4.81
N GLN A 144 10.74 30.26 -5.99
CA GLN A 144 10.00 29.79 -7.16
C GLN A 144 10.50 28.42 -7.65
N LYS A 145 11.81 28.19 -7.68
CA LYS A 145 12.38 26.88 -8.05
C LYS A 145 11.97 25.79 -7.06
N VAL A 146 11.94 26.10 -5.76
CA VAL A 146 11.46 25.18 -4.72
C VAL A 146 9.98 24.85 -4.89
N TRP A 147 9.13 25.85 -5.16
CA TRP A 147 7.72 25.62 -5.44
C TRP A 147 7.50 24.72 -6.66
N LEU A 148 8.23 24.95 -7.75
CA LEU A 148 8.16 24.10 -8.94
C LEU A 148 8.65 22.67 -8.67
N ALA A 149 9.72 22.51 -7.88
CA ALA A 149 10.25 21.21 -7.48
C ALA A 149 9.25 20.39 -6.65
N MET A 150 8.34 21.04 -5.92
CA MET A 150 7.26 20.36 -5.19
C MET A 150 6.01 20.16 -6.06
N ALA A 151 5.58 21.20 -6.80
CA ALA A 151 4.31 21.18 -7.53
C ALA A 151 4.31 20.20 -8.72
N LEU A 152 5.40 20.12 -9.48
CA LEU A 152 5.45 19.27 -10.68
C LEU A 152 5.35 17.77 -10.34
N PRO A 153 6.12 17.22 -9.38
CA PRO A 153 5.92 15.83 -8.94
C PRO A 153 4.51 15.59 -8.38
N THR A 154 3.95 16.52 -7.62
CA THR A 154 2.58 16.38 -7.10
C THR A 154 1.55 16.27 -8.23
N LEU A 155 1.66 17.11 -9.26
CA LEU A 155 0.78 17.05 -10.43
C LEU A 155 0.91 15.70 -11.16
N VAL A 156 2.14 15.22 -11.37
CA VAL A 156 2.40 13.92 -12.01
C VAL A 156 1.83 12.77 -11.18
N ALA A 157 1.96 12.82 -9.86
CA ALA A 157 1.37 11.84 -8.95
C ALA A 157 -0.16 11.84 -9.03
N MET A 158 -0.80 13.02 -9.11
CA MET A 158 -2.26 13.12 -9.29
C MET A 158 -2.72 12.50 -10.61
N VAL A 159 -2.01 12.78 -11.71
CA VAL A 159 -2.31 12.17 -13.02
C VAL A 159 -2.12 10.65 -12.95
N ALA A 160 -1.06 10.17 -12.29
CA ALA A 160 -0.84 8.74 -12.09
C ALA A 160 -1.99 8.09 -11.31
N CYS A 161 -2.50 8.70 -10.24
CA CYS A 161 -3.66 8.19 -9.51
C CYS A 161 -4.90 8.03 -10.40
N VAL A 162 -5.15 8.97 -11.31
CA VAL A 162 -6.28 8.93 -12.26
C VAL A 162 -6.10 7.80 -13.28
N VAL A 163 -4.91 7.68 -13.85
CA VAL A 163 -4.59 6.72 -14.92
C VAL A 163 -4.48 5.29 -14.39
N LEU A 164 -3.92 5.09 -13.21
CA LEU A 164 -3.72 3.76 -12.64
C LEU A 164 -4.99 3.18 -12.01
N LEU A 165 -6.04 3.97 -11.83
CA LEU A 165 -7.28 3.54 -11.18
C LEU A 165 -7.95 2.30 -11.82
N PRO A 166 -8.07 2.17 -13.17
CA PRO A 166 -8.62 0.98 -13.81
C PRO A 166 -7.82 -0.29 -13.53
N ILE A 167 -6.56 -0.16 -13.10
CA ILE A 167 -5.72 -1.31 -12.73
C ILE A 167 -6.28 -2.02 -11.50
N ALA A 168 -6.97 -1.34 -10.58
CA ALA A 168 -7.63 -1.99 -9.45
C ALA A 168 -8.61 -3.10 -9.90
N TYR A 169 -9.34 -2.87 -10.99
CA TYR A 169 -10.21 -3.86 -11.61
C TYR A 169 -9.41 -4.99 -12.26
N THR A 170 -8.38 -4.68 -13.05
CA THR A 170 -7.64 -5.71 -13.80
C THR A 170 -6.74 -6.56 -12.91
N MET A 171 -6.23 -6.02 -11.80
CA MET A 171 -5.52 -6.77 -10.77
C MET A 171 -6.44 -7.76 -10.08
N MET A 172 -7.64 -7.32 -9.71
CA MET A 172 -8.61 -8.22 -9.10
C MET A 172 -9.03 -9.33 -10.07
N LYS A 173 -9.25 -8.99 -11.34
CA LYS A 173 -9.49 -9.96 -12.42
C LYS A 173 -8.34 -10.97 -12.53
N TYR A 174 -7.09 -10.53 -12.49
CA TYR A 174 -5.92 -11.41 -12.50
C TYR A 174 -5.86 -12.35 -11.28
N CYS A 175 -6.29 -11.88 -10.10
CA CYS A 175 -6.33 -12.70 -8.89
C CYS A 175 -7.45 -13.75 -8.92
N ILE A 176 -8.61 -13.43 -9.48
CA ILE A 176 -9.78 -14.33 -9.48
C ILE A 176 -9.78 -15.27 -10.68
N GLU A 177 -9.47 -14.79 -11.88
CA GLU A 177 -9.44 -15.62 -13.09
C GLU A 177 -8.04 -16.20 -13.31
N THR A 178 -7.82 -17.44 -12.87
CA THR A 178 -6.51 -18.11 -12.89
C THR A 178 -5.96 -18.38 -14.29
N GLU A 179 -6.79 -18.33 -15.33
CA GLU A 179 -6.35 -18.50 -16.72
C GLU A 179 -5.74 -17.22 -17.32
N THR A 180 -5.94 -16.08 -16.68
CA THR A 180 -5.44 -14.80 -17.19
C THR A 180 -3.93 -14.67 -17.02
N LYS A 181 -3.25 -14.19 -18.07
CA LYS A 181 -1.81 -13.88 -18.05
C LYS A 181 -1.57 -12.50 -17.43
N LEU A 182 -0.41 -12.29 -16.80
CA LEU A 182 -0.05 -11.02 -16.16
C LEU A 182 -0.09 -9.83 -17.14
N GLY A 183 0.39 -10.01 -18.38
CA GLY A 183 0.36 -8.96 -19.40
C GLY A 183 -1.05 -8.51 -19.81
N ALA A 184 -2.09 -9.30 -19.53
CA ALA A 184 -3.47 -8.90 -19.80
C ALA A 184 -3.95 -7.74 -18.92
N ILE A 185 -3.22 -7.43 -17.82
CA ILE A 185 -3.51 -6.30 -16.92
C ILE A 185 -3.57 -4.97 -17.67
N PHE A 186 -2.78 -4.80 -18.74
CA PHE A 186 -2.74 -3.59 -19.57
C PHE A 186 -3.51 -3.74 -20.89
N GLY A 187 -4.15 -4.89 -21.12
CA GLY A 187 -4.82 -5.22 -22.37
C GLY A 187 -6.29 -4.77 -22.40
N LYS A 188 -7.13 -5.57 -23.07
CA LYS A 188 -8.59 -5.34 -23.17
C LYS A 188 -9.27 -5.09 -21.81
N PRO A 189 -8.95 -5.81 -20.71
CA PRO A 189 -9.52 -5.54 -19.39
C PRO A 189 -9.25 -4.13 -18.87
N TYR A 190 -8.07 -3.56 -19.14
CA TYR A 190 -7.74 -2.20 -18.70
C TYR A 190 -8.65 -1.18 -19.37
N ARG A 191 -8.86 -1.33 -20.68
CA ARG A 191 -9.79 -0.50 -21.45
C ARG A 191 -11.24 -0.67 -20.98
N GLN A 192 -11.63 -1.86 -20.52
CA GLN A 192 -12.93 -2.07 -19.89
C GLN A 192 -13.03 -1.33 -18.56
N GLY A 193 -11.98 -1.33 -17.74
CA GLY A 193 -11.94 -0.56 -16.49
C GLY A 193 -12.16 0.94 -16.69
N TRP A 194 -11.66 1.52 -17.78
CA TRP A 194 -11.92 2.91 -18.16
C TRP A 194 -13.41 3.22 -18.39
N ARG A 195 -14.20 2.26 -18.90
CA ARG A 195 -15.65 2.44 -19.07
C ARG A 195 -16.39 2.59 -17.75
N TYR A 196 -15.82 2.04 -16.67
CA TYR A 196 -16.36 2.11 -15.32
C TYR A 196 -15.51 3.00 -14.41
N TRP A 197 -14.74 3.92 -14.98
CA TRP A 197 -13.79 4.77 -14.24
C TRP A 197 -14.47 5.56 -13.12
N ALA A 198 -15.62 6.21 -13.39
CA ALA A 198 -16.35 6.99 -12.37
C ALA A 198 -16.80 6.12 -11.18
N PHE A 199 -17.22 4.88 -11.44
CA PHE A 199 -17.58 3.92 -10.39
C PHE A 199 -16.36 3.52 -9.56
N LEU A 200 -15.25 3.18 -10.22
CA LEU A 200 -13.99 2.85 -9.54
C LEU A 200 -13.48 4.06 -8.74
N PHE A 201 -13.62 5.27 -9.26
CA PHE A 201 -13.09 6.49 -8.63
C PHE A 201 -13.84 6.78 -7.35
N THR A 202 -15.17 6.80 -7.44
CA THR A 202 -16.04 7.06 -6.29
C THR A 202 -15.88 5.98 -5.23
N LEU A 203 -15.73 4.71 -5.63
CA LEU A 203 -15.49 3.62 -4.70
C LEU A 203 -14.13 3.74 -4.01
N SER A 204 -13.06 3.98 -4.77
CA SER A 204 -11.72 4.18 -4.24
C SER A 204 -11.66 5.36 -3.29
N LEU A 205 -12.33 6.47 -3.61
CA LEU A 205 -12.41 7.64 -2.76
C LEU A 205 -13.11 7.31 -1.43
N LEU A 206 -14.28 6.67 -1.49
CA LEU A 206 -15.03 6.26 -0.30
C LEU A 206 -14.23 5.31 0.60
N VAL A 207 -13.63 4.27 0.00
CA VAL A 207 -12.80 3.29 0.73
C VAL A 207 -11.60 3.99 1.35
N SER A 208 -10.94 4.90 0.62
CA SER A 208 -9.77 5.64 1.12
C SER A 208 -10.12 6.57 2.28
N ILE A 209 -11.29 7.24 2.26
CA ILE A 209 -11.76 8.05 3.38
C ILE A 209 -11.97 7.18 4.63
N ILE A 210 -12.69 6.06 4.49
CA ILE A 210 -12.95 5.13 5.60
C ILE A 210 -11.64 4.59 6.17
N MET A 211 -10.75 4.09 5.29
CA MET A 211 -9.45 3.57 5.69
C MET A 211 -8.58 4.67 6.30
N GLY A 212 -8.65 5.91 5.82
CA GLY A 212 -7.91 7.05 6.35
C GLY A 212 -8.31 7.41 7.78
N ILE A 213 -9.61 7.41 8.09
CA ILE A 213 -10.11 7.62 9.46
C ILE A 213 -9.60 6.52 10.38
N ILE A 214 -9.68 5.26 9.95
CA ILE A 214 -9.17 4.12 10.73
C ILE A 214 -7.64 4.20 10.89
N ALA A 215 -6.92 4.59 9.84
CA ALA A 215 -5.48 4.78 9.86
C ALA A 215 -5.08 5.84 10.88
N ALA A 216 -5.78 6.98 10.93
CA ALA A 216 -5.50 8.05 11.88
C ALA A 216 -5.54 7.54 13.33
N VAL A 217 -6.55 6.73 13.67
CA VAL A 217 -6.67 6.12 15.01
C VAL A 217 -5.56 5.10 15.27
N ILE A 218 -5.33 4.17 14.33
CA ILE A 218 -4.32 3.11 14.49
C ILE A 218 -2.90 3.68 14.58
N LYS A 219 -2.60 4.74 13.81
CA LYS A 219 -1.28 5.35 13.71
C LYS A 219 -1.04 6.42 14.78
N MET A 220 -2.06 6.87 15.50
CA MET A 220 -1.93 7.90 16.53
C MET A 220 -0.84 7.58 17.58
N PRO A 221 -0.74 6.36 18.14
CA PRO A 221 0.34 6.04 19.08
C PRO A 221 1.73 6.16 18.46
N ILE A 222 1.87 5.79 17.19
CA ILE A 222 3.14 5.88 16.46
C ILE A 222 3.53 7.36 16.28
N VAL A 223 2.59 8.22 15.88
CA VAL A 223 2.84 9.66 15.74
C VAL A 223 3.28 10.28 17.06
N ILE A 224 2.61 9.94 18.16
CA ILE A 224 2.99 10.42 19.50
C ILE A 224 4.42 10.01 19.84
N THR A 225 4.79 8.75 19.59
CA THR A 225 6.17 8.29 19.86
C THR A 225 7.20 8.96 18.97
N VAL A 226 6.90 9.20 17.69
CA VAL A 226 7.83 9.89 16.78
C VAL A 226 8.04 11.35 17.21
N MET A 227 6.97 12.03 17.64
CA MET A 227 7.07 13.39 18.16
C MET A 227 7.86 13.46 19.46
N ALA A 228 7.63 12.52 20.39
CA ALA A 228 8.40 12.45 21.64
C ALA A 228 9.89 12.20 21.39
N ASP A 229 10.21 11.30 20.45
CA ASP A 229 11.59 11.04 20.01
C ASP A 229 12.25 12.31 19.43
N ALA A 230 11.55 13.00 18.53
CA ALA A 230 12.05 14.22 17.90
C ALA A 230 12.31 15.35 18.91
N ILE A 231 11.42 15.55 19.88
CA ILE A 231 11.58 16.56 20.93
C ILE A 231 12.77 16.21 21.85
N SER A 232 12.90 14.93 22.23
CA SER A 232 14.04 14.48 23.05
C SER A 232 15.37 14.66 22.31
N LEU A 233 15.43 14.32 21.01
CA LEU A 233 16.62 14.52 20.21
C LEU A 233 16.98 16.00 20.08
N GLN A 234 15.98 16.87 19.94
CA GLN A 234 16.18 18.31 19.91
C GLN A 234 16.75 18.85 21.23
N GLY A 235 16.24 18.39 22.38
CA GLY A 235 16.79 18.76 23.70
C GLY A 235 18.22 18.28 23.88
N GLN A 236 18.52 17.03 23.50
CA GLN A 236 19.88 16.49 23.53
C GLN A 236 20.85 17.28 22.65
N ALA A 237 20.40 17.75 21.48
CA ALA A 237 21.21 18.62 20.62
C ALA A 237 21.51 20.00 21.27
N MET A 238 20.72 20.42 22.26
CA MET A 238 20.94 21.62 23.06
C MET A 238 21.75 21.36 24.36
N GLY A 239 22.12 20.10 24.63
CA GLY A 239 22.91 19.70 25.79
C GLY A 239 22.11 19.09 26.96
N ASP A 240 20.80 18.90 26.80
CA ASP A 240 19.96 18.24 27.81
C ASP A 240 20.19 16.72 27.82
N GLU A 241 19.92 16.08 28.95
CA GLU A 241 19.82 14.62 29.00
C GLU A 241 18.57 14.13 28.23
N SER A 242 18.57 12.86 27.81
CA SER A 242 17.40 12.27 27.14
C SER A 242 16.18 12.28 28.08
N GLY A 243 15.09 12.90 27.61
CA GLY A 243 13.81 12.94 28.34
C GLY A 243 12.99 11.65 28.23
N LEU A 244 13.50 10.61 27.57
CA LEU A 244 12.77 9.38 27.28
C LEU A 244 13.10 8.27 28.30
N PRO A 245 12.10 7.47 28.71
CA PRO A 245 12.37 6.33 29.58
C PRO A 245 13.17 5.25 28.86
N THR A 246 13.93 4.45 29.62
CA THR A 246 14.78 3.37 29.07
C THR A 246 14.02 2.32 28.27
N TYR A 247 12.73 2.12 28.55
CA TYR A 247 11.85 1.19 27.84
C TYR A 247 11.13 1.81 26.62
N PHE A 248 11.41 3.06 26.26
CA PHE A 248 10.71 3.78 25.19
C PHE A 248 10.80 3.05 23.84
N SER A 249 11.98 2.56 23.47
CA SER A 249 12.19 1.81 22.22
C SER A 249 11.31 0.55 22.14
N ALA A 250 11.10 -0.15 23.26
CA ALA A 250 10.20 -1.29 23.32
C ALA A 250 8.73 -0.89 23.08
N ILE A 251 8.30 0.27 23.59
CA ILE A 251 6.96 0.83 23.32
C ILE A 251 6.81 1.14 21.82
N VAL A 252 7.80 1.78 21.20
CA VAL A 252 7.77 2.09 19.76
C VAL A 252 7.63 0.83 18.93
N VAL A 253 8.43 -0.20 19.23
CA VAL A 253 8.38 -1.48 18.54
C VAL A 253 7.00 -2.13 18.69
N LEU A 254 6.49 -2.22 19.92
CA LEU A 254 5.19 -2.85 20.19
C LEU A 254 4.04 -2.10 19.51
N ALA A 255 4.03 -0.77 19.58
CA ALA A 255 3.02 0.06 18.93
C ALA A 255 3.02 -0.11 17.40
N ASN A 256 4.20 -0.20 16.78
CA ASN A 256 4.32 -0.44 15.35
C ASN A 256 3.88 -1.85 14.94
N ILE A 257 4.26 -2.89 15.70
CA ILE A 257 3.83 -4.27 15.42
C ILE A 257 2.32 -4.36 15.49
N ILE A 258 1.71 -3.90 16.59
CA ILE A 258 0.25 -3.96 16.78
C ILE A 258 -0.45 -3.13 15.71
N GLY A 259 -0.01 -1.90 15.48
CA GLY A 259 -0.64 -1.00 14.53
C GLY A 259 -0.62 -1.54 13.09
N ALA A 260 0.53 -2.05 12.64
CA ALA A 260 0.63 -2.66 11.31
C ALA A 260 -0.10 -4.01 11.21
N PHE A 261 -0.12 -4.81 12.28
CA PHE A 261 -0.89 -6.05 12.33
C PHE A 261 -2.40 -5.77 12.15
N VAL A 262 -2.96 -4.82 12.89
CA VAL A 262 -4.37 -4.42 12.75
C VAL A 262 -4.62 -3.82 11.36
N TRP A 263 -3.70 -3.00 10.85
CA TRP A 263 -3.80 -2.40 9.53
C TRP A 263 -3.90 -3.45 8.40
N CYS A 264 -3.24 -4.60 8.52
CA CYS A 264 -3.34 -5.67 7.53
C CYS A 264 -4.80 -6.16 7.36
N TYR A 265 -5.59 -6.18 8.43
CA TYR A 265 -6.99 -6.59 8.37
C TYR A 265 -7.91 -5.50 7.81
N VAL A 266 -7.60 -4.23 8.08
CA VAL A 266 -8.26 -3.09 7.43
C VAL A 266 -8.00 -3.10 5.92
N ALA A 267 -6.75 -3.34 5.52
CA ALA A 267 -6.37 -3.49 4.12
C ALA A 267 -7.01 -4.72 3.46
N THR A 268 -7.16 -5.82 4.20
CA THR A 268 -7.88 -7.02 3.73
C THR A 268 -9.34 -6.71 3.44
N TRP A 269 -10.03 -5.96 4.31
CA TRP A 269 -11.38 -5.49 4.04
C TRP A 269 -11.44 -4.62 2.77
N GLY A 270 -10.50 -3.67 2.61
CA GLY A 270 -10.41 -2.84 1.40
C GLY A 270 -10.26 -3.69 0.12
N LEU A 271 -9.44 -4.74 0.16
CA LEU A 271 -9.28 -5.70 -0.94
C LEU A 271 -10.60 -6.40 -1.27
N LEU A 272 -11.39 -6.80 -0.27
CA LEU A 272 -12.71 -7.42 -0.47
C LEU A 272 -13.72 -6.44 -1.09
N VAL A 273 -13.61 -5.14 -0.83
CA VAL A 273 -14.45 -4.14 -1.52
C VAL A 273 -14.17 -4.16 -3.03
N PHE A 274 -12.90 -4.19 -3.43
CA PHE A 274 -12.53 -4.29 -4.85
C PHE A 274 -12.85 -5.66 -5.47
N TYR A 275 -12.87 -6.73 -4.68
CA TYR A 275 -13.36 -8.04 -5.11
C TYR A 275 -14.83 -7.97 -5.58
N TYR A 276 -15.70 -7.38 -4.77
CA TYR A 276 -17.10 -7.19 -5.16
C TYR A 276 -17.29 -6.13 -6.27
N ALA A 277 -16.41 -5.13 -6.33
CA ALA A 277 -16.40 -4.15 -7.42
C ALA A 277 -16.11 -4.83 -8.78
N TYR A 278 -15.11 -5.70 -8.81
CA TYR A 278 -14.79 -6.54 -9.96
C TYR A 278 -15.99 -7.39 -10.38
N GLY A 279 -16.59 -8.14 -9.45
CA GLY A 279 -17.75 -8.98 -9.75
C GLY A 279 -18.95 -8.19 -10.28
N SER A 280 -19.15 -6.95 -9.80
CA SER A 280 -20.19 -6.04 -10.31
C SER A 280 -19.92 -5.58 -11.74
N ILE A 281 -18.66 -5.25 -12.06
CA ILE A 281 -18.26 -4.86 -13.41
C ILE A 281 -18.45 -6.03 -14.38
N GLU A 282 -17.99 -7.23 -14.04
CA GLU A 282 -18.16 -8.43 -14.87
C GLU A 282 -19.65 -8.75 -15.10
N ALA A 283 -20.49 -8.62 -14.08
CA ALA A 283 -21.93 -8.82 -14.24
C ALA A 283 -22.55 -7.80 -15.22
N LYS A 284 -22.13 -6.53 -15.16
CA LYS A 284 -22.60 -5.49 -16.10
C LYS A 284 -22.11 -5.73 -17.54
N LEU A 285 -20.86 -6.20 -17.70
CA LEU A 285 -20.31 -6.56 -19.01
C LEU A 285 -21.09 -7.72 -19.63
N LYS A 286 -21.36 -8.79 -18.87
CA LYS A 286 -22.14 -9.94 -19.34
C LYS A 286 -23.56 -9.57 -19.76
N LEU A 287 -24.25 -8.74 -18.97
CA LEU A 287 -25.60 -8.27 -19.29
C LEU A 287 -25.63 -7.47 -20.60
N LYS A 288 -24.60 -6.66 -20.83
CA LYS A 288 -24.47 -5.90 -22.07
C LYS A 288 -24.27 -6.82 -23.26
N ASP A 289 -23.33 -7.77 -23.17
CA ASP A 289 -23.06 -8.74 -24.24
C ASP A 289 -24.30 -9.61 -24.55
N SER A 290 -25.16 -9.90 -23.57
CA SER A 290 -26.44 -10.60 -23.79
C SER A 290 -27.55 -9.73 -24.38
N SER A 291 -27.44 -8.40 -24.31
CA SER A 291 -28.43 -7.47 -24.88
C SER A 291 -28.11 -7.02 -26.30
N GLU A 292 -26.86 -7.23 -26.75
CA GLU A 292 -26.38 -6.89 -28.10
C GLU A 292 -26.41 -8.10 -29.07
N ASN A 293 -26.79 -9.29 -28.60
CA ASN A 293 -27.04 -10.50 -29.38
C ASN A 293 -28.54 -10.76 -29.51
#